data_AF-A0A060ZVY4-F1
#
_entry.id   AF-A0A060ZVY4-F1
#
_cell.length_a   1.000
_cell.length_b   1.000
_cell.length_c   1.000
_cell.angle_alpha   90.00
_cell.angle_beta   90.00
_cell.angle_gamma   90.00
#
_symmetry.space_group_name_H-M   'P 1'
#
loop_
_entity.id
_entity.type
_entity.pdbx_description
1 polymer ?
#
loop_
_entity_poly.entity_id
_entity_poly.type
_entity_poly.pdbx_seq_one_letter_code
_entity_poly.pdbx_strand_id
1 'polypeptide(L)'
;MSEPITPVAAPVEDAVTALLRAVHDALDLPLPGLTDRDEREYSLLLGRRVSDARCVLAGVLEQDHDMEVAARLLRRWTADEPVTYTPWEDKGGPA
;
A
#
# COMPACT_ATOMS: atom_id res chain seq x y z
N MET A 1 -45.64 -10.60 0.92
CA MET A 1 -44.90 -9.57 0.16
C MET A 1 -43.57 -9.42 0.87
N SER A 2 -42.54 -10.15 0.44
CA SER A 2 -41.21 -10.03 1.02
C SER A 2 -40.56 -8.76 0.48
N GLU A 3 -40.13 -7.86 1.37
CA GLU A 3 -39.36 -6.69 0.95
C GLU A 3 -38.01 -7.13 0.39
N PRO A 4 -37.50 -6.48 -0.68
CA PRO A 4 -36.20 -6.78 -1.21
C PRO A 4 -35.14 -6.31 -0.22
N ILE A 5 -34.21 -7.20 0.15
CA ILE A 5 -33.04 -6.87 0.97
C ILE A 5 -32.12 -6.03 0.07
N THR A 6 -32.18 -4.71 0.20
CA THR A 6 -31.21 -3.83 -0.45
C THR A 6 -29.84 -4.09 0.19
N PRO A 7 -28.80 -4.47 -0.59
CA PRO A 7 -27.48 -4.62 -0.02
C PRO A 7 -27.04 -3.27 0.54
N VAL A 8 -26.65 -3.26 1.82
CA VAL A 8 -26.06 -2.10 2.49
C VAL A 8 -24.82 -1.72 1.68
N ALA A 9 -24.87 -0.57 1.01
CA ALA A 9 -23.70 -0.01 0.35
C ALA A 9 -22.56 0.08 1.36
N ALA A 10 -21.38 -0.42 0.99
CA ALA A 10 -20.19 -0.31 1.82
C ALA A 10 -20.00 1.17 2.23
N PRO A 11 -19.58 1.45 3.47
CA PRO A 11 -19.36 2.82 3.91
C PRO A 11 -18.39 3.50 2.95
N VAL A 12 -18.78 4.68 2.47
CA VAL A 12 -17.90 5.54 1.66
C VAL A 12 -16.71 5.87 2.54
N GLU A 13 -15.55 5.31 2.20
CA GLU A 13 -14.31 5.61 2.89
C GLU A 13 -13.99 7.09 2.69
N ASP A 14 -13.78 7.82 3.79
CA ASP A 14 -13.38 9.23 3.71
C ASP A 14 -12.05 9.37 2.96
N ALA A 15 -11.91 10.41 2.14
CA ALA A 15 -10.76 10.59 1.24
C ALA A 15 -9.42 10.62 1.99
N VAL A 16 -9.38 11.14 3.22
CA VAL A 16 -8.18 11.11 4.08
C VAL A 16 -7.86 9.67 4.47
N THR A 17 -8.87 8.91 4.88
CA THR A 17 -8.69 7.50 5.26
C THR A 17 -8.21 6.67 4.06
N ALA A 18 -8.78 6.91 2.88
CA ALA A 18 -8.39 6.23 1.65
C ALA A 18 -6.93 6.49 1.26
N LEU A 19 -6.47 7.74 1.44
CA LEU A 19 -5.08 8.13 1.20
C LEU A 19 -4.13 7.53 2.24
N LEU A 20 -4.47 7.60 3.53
CA LEU A 20 -3.67 6.99 4.61
C LEU A 20 -3.55 5.48 4.44
N ARG A 21 -4.64 4.80 4.04
CA ARG A 21 -4.62 3.38 3.71
C ARG A 21 -3.74 3.08 2.51
N ALA A 22 -3.81 3.89 1.44
CA ALA A 22 -2.93 3.71 0.28
C ALA A 22 -1.45 3.88 0.65
N VAL A 23 -1.11 4.83 1.53
CA VAL A 23 0.27 5.01 2.04
C VAL A 23 0.68 3.81 2.91
N HIS A 24 -0.18 3.36 3.81
CA HIS A 24 0.05 2.18 4.62
C HIS A 24 0.35 0.97 3.73
N ASP A 25 -0.54 0.64 2.80
CA ASP A 25 -0.42 -0.54 1.93
C ASP A 25 0.79 -0.46 0.99
N ALA A 26 1.20 0.74 0.57
CA ALA A 26 2.43 0.92 -0.18
C ALA A 26 3.67 0.56 0.65
N LEU A 27 3.71 0.95 1.92
CA LEU A 27 4.86 0.76 2.79
C LEU A 27 4.85 -0.56 3.58
N ASP A 28 3.70 -1.24 3.63
CA ASP A 28 3.52 -2.54 4.24
C ASP A 28 4.09 -3.65 3.34
N LEU A 29 5.41 -3.80 3.40
CA LEU A 29 6.16 -4.84 2.70
C LEU A 29 6.51 -5.96 3.67
N PRO A 30 6.38 -7.24 3.27
CA PRO A 30 6.84 -8.34 4.10
C PRO A 30 8.35 -8.26 4.29
N LEU A 31 8.86 -8.66 5.44
CA LEU A 31 10.31 -8.74 5.66
C LEU A 31 10.95 -9.67 4.62
N PRO A 32 12.16 -9.35 4.10
CA PRO A 32 12.84 -10.21 3.16
C PRO A 32 13.43 -11.44 3.85
N GLY A 33 13.60 -12.51 3.09
CA GLY A 33 14.44 -13.64 3.46
C GLY A 33 15.89 -13.22 3.72
N LEU A 34 16.66 -14.10 4.37
CA LEU A 34 18.02 -13.80 4.87
C LEU A 34 19.12 -13.87 3.80
N THR A 35 18.78 -13.73 2.52
CA THR A 35 19.79 -13.71 1.45
C THR A 35 20.11 -12.28 1.06
N ASP A 36 21.37 -11.98 0.75
CA ASP A 36 21.79 -10.66 0.26
C ASP A 36 20.96 -10.19 -0.95
N ARG A 37 20.51 -11.13 -1.78
CA ARG A 37 19.65 -10.84 -2.92
C ARG A 37 18.27 -10.36 -2.47
N ASP A 38 17.61 -11.10 -1.58
CA ASP A 38 16.27 -10.74 -1.07
C ASP A 38 16.32 -9.40 -0.31
N GLU A 39 17.34 -9.18 0.53
CA GLU A 39 17.54 -7.92 1.26
C GLU A 39 17.75 -6.72 0.32
N ARG A 40 18.53 -6.92 -0.76
CA ARG A 40 18.77 -5.90 -1.78
C ARG A 40 17.50 -5.59 -2.57
N GLU A 41 16.77 -6.61 -3.00
CA GLU A 41 15.51 -6.46 -3.73
C GLU A 41 14.45 -5.76 -2.88
N TYR A 42 14.32 -6.14 -1.60
CA TYR A 42 13.49 -5.43 -0.62
C TYR A 42 13.87 -3.96 -0.47
N SER A 43 15.17 -3.68 -0.28
CA SER A 43 15.66 -2.31 -0.09
C SER A 43 15.39 -1.43 -1.31
N LEU A 44 15.54 -1.99 -2.52
CA LEU A 44 15.22 -1.29 -3.77
C LEU A 44 13.72 -1.02 -3.91
N LEU A 45 12.87 -2.01 -3.60
CA LEU A 45 11.42 -1.86 -3.67
C LEU A 45 10.91 -0.84 -2.64
N LEU A 46 11.34 -0.96 -1.37
CA LEU A 46 10.98 -0.02 -0.33
C LEU A 46 11.40 1.40 -0.68
N GLY A 47 12.63 1.58 -1.20
CA GLY A 47 13.12 2.88 -1.63
C GLY A 47 12.24 3.53 -2.71
N ARG A 48 11.77 2.76 -3.70
CA ARG A 48 10.85 3.22 -4.75
C ARG A 48 9.49 3.59 -4.16
N ARG A 49 8.87 2.69 -3.39
CA ARG A 49 7.55 2.95 -2.79
C ARG A 49 7.53 4.14 -1.82
N VAL A 50 8.61 4.34 -1.07
CA VAL A 50 8.79 5.55 -0.24
C VAL A 50 8.89 6.81 -1.11
N SER A 51 9.66 6.76 -2.20
CA SER A 51 9.75 7.88 -3.15
C SER A 51 8.39 8.24 -3.74
N ASP A 52 7.65 7.23 -4.18
CA ASP A 52 6.31 7.37 -4.76
C ASP A 52 5.31 7.95 -3.77
N ALA A 53 5.23 7.40 -2.56
CA ALA A 53 4.38 7.91 -1.50
C ALA A 53 4.71 9.38 -1.17
N ARG A 54 6.00 9.73 -1.10
CA ARG A 54 6.44 11.12 -0.89
C ARG A 54 6.00 12.05 -2.02
N CYS A 55 6.15 11.63 -3.27
CA CYS A 55 5.71 12.41 -4.42
C CYS A 55 4.19 12.67 -4.40
N VAL A 56 3.41 11.64 -4.11
CA VAL A 56 1.95 11.74 -4.01
C VAL A 56 1.55 12.69 -2.88
N LEU A 57 2.14 12.54 -1.69
CA LEU A 57 1.85 13.40 -0.54
C LEU A 57 2.28 14.86 -0.78
N ALA A 58 3.42 15.10 -1.42
CA ALA A 58 3.85 16.45 -1.79
C ALA A 58 2.84 17.11 -2.74
N GLY A 59 2.29 16.36 -3.71
CA GLY A 59 1.22 16.86 -4.57
C GLY A 59 -0.03 17.30 -3.80
N VAL A 60 -0.44 16.53 -2.79
CA VAL A 60 -1.59 16.89 -1.93
C VAL A 60 -1.29 18.11 -1.06
N LEU A 61 -0.11 18.15 -0.43
CA LEU A 61 0.23 19.15 0.57
C LEU A 61 0.69 20.49 -0.03
N GLU A 62 1.34 20.47 -1.19
CA GLU A 62 2.01 21.64 -1.78
C GLU A 62 1.30 22.14 -3.04
N GLN A 63 0.47 21.30 -3.67
CA GLN A 63 -0.15 21.59 -4.98
C GLN A 63 -1.67 21.39 -4.98
N ASP A 64 -2.28 21.21 -3.80
CA ASP A 64 -3.72 21.02 -3.61
C ASP A 64 -4.30 19.88 -4.48
N HIS A 65 -3.54 18.82 -4.72
CA HIS A 65 -4.07 17.65 -5.43
C HIS A 65 -5.22 16.99 -4.65
N ASP A 66 -6.23 16.53 -5.40
CA ASP A 66 -7.35 15.78 -4.85
C ASP A 66 -6.88 14.49 -4.16
N MET A 67 -7.34 14.27 -2.93
CA MET A 67 -6.87 13.15 -2.08
C MET A 67 -7.35 11.79 -2.59
N GLU A 68 -8.55 11.70 -3.18
CA GLU A 68 -9.07 10.44 -3.71
C GLU A 68 -8.31 10.05 -4.98
N VAL A 69 -8.03 11.02 -5.86
CA VAL A 69 -7.19 10.84 -7.04
C VAL A 69 -5.77 10.43 -6.64
N ALA A 70 -5.19 11.09 -5.64
CA ALA A 70 -3.87 10.77 -5.10
C ALA A 70 -3.80 9.34 -4.54
N ALA A 71 -4.81 8.93 -3.75
CA ALA A 71 -4.91 7.58 -3.21
C ALA A 71 -4.99 6.53 -4.33
N ARG A 72 -5.81 6.77 -5.36
CA ARG A 72 -5.93 5.88 -6.52
C ARG A 72 -4.63 5.78 -7.32
N LEU A 73 -3.92 6.90 -7.48
CA LEU A 73 -2.63 6.93 -8.16
C LEU A 73 -1.59 6.09 -7.40
N LEU A 74 -1.47 6.27 -6.09
CA LEU A 74 -0.53 5.51 -5.27
C LEU A 74 -0.85 4.00 -5.30
N ARG A 75 -2.12 3.61 -5.20
CA ARG A 75 -2.53 2.20 -5.32
C ARG A 75 -2.13 1.58 -6.65
N ARG A 76 -2.26 2.34 -7.75
CA ARG A 76 -1.82 1.90 -9.07
C ARG A 76 -0.30 1.70 -9.10
N TRP A 77 0.48 2.67 -8.65
CA TRP A 77 1.95 2.56 -8.64
C TRP A 77 2.42 1.39 -7.77
N THR A 78 1.81 1.19 -6.59
CA THR A 78 2.05 0.03 -5.75
C THR A 78 1.77 -1.30 -6.47
N ALA A 79 0.70 -1.36 -7.28
CA ALA A 79 0.36 -2.56 -8.05
C ALA A 79 1.32 -2.82 -9.22
N ASP A 80 1.87 -1.76 -9.82
CA ASP A 80 2.88 -1.83 -10.88
C ASP A 80 4.25 -2.31 -10.34
N GLU A 81 4.47 -2.25 -9.02
CA GLU A 81 5.69 -2.70 -8.34
C GLU A 81 5.42 -3.83 -7.32
N PRO A 82 5.13 -5.07 -7.78
CA PRO A 82 4.87 -6.20 -6.89
C PRO A 82 6.12 -6.66 -6.12
N VAL A 83 5.90 -7.31 -4.98
CA VAL A 83 6.95 -8.01 -4.23
C VAL A 83 7.51 -9.14 -5.09
N THR A 84 8.83 -9.18 -5.24
CA THR A 84 9.55 -10.16 -6.08
C THR A 84 10.61 -10.95 -5.33
N TYR A 85 11.04 -10.48 -4.15
CA TYR A 85 11.92 -11.22 -3.25
C TYR A 85 11.14 -12.29 -2.48
N THR A 86 11.88 -13.24 -1.89
CA THR A 86 11.28 -14.27 -1.03
C THR A 86 10.93 -13.67 0.32
N PRO A 87 9.65 -13.65 0.77
CA PRO A 87 9.30 -13.20 2.11
C PRO A 87 9.91 -14.07 3.20
N TRP A 88 10.24 -13.46 4.34
CA TRP A 88 10.61 -14.18 5.54
C TRP A 88 9.38 -14.86 6.13
N GLU A 89 9.54 -16.13 6.48
CA GLU A 89 8.54 -16.93 7.19
C GLU A 89 9.07 -17.23 8.59
N ASP A 90 8.27 -16.96 9.62
CA ASP A 90 8.57 -17.45 10.96
C ASP A 90 8.44 -18.98 10.95
N LYS A 91 9.58 -19.66 11.05
CA LYS A 91 9.60 -21.13 11.07
C LYS A 91 9.19 -21.70 12.42
N GLY A 92 8.82 -20.87 13.40
CA GLY A 92 8.48 -21.30 14.75
C GLY A 92 9.72 -21.84 15.46
N GLY A 93 10.37 -21.00 16.27
CA GLY A 93 11.37 -21.50 17.22
C GLY A 93 10.76 -22.54 18.18
N PRO A 94 11.56 -23.46 18.77
CA PRO A 94 11.04 -24.39 19.76
C PRO A 94 10.44 -23.59 20.93
N ALA A 95 9.18 -23.91 21.25
CA ALA A 95 8.44 -23.37 22.39
C ALA A 95 9.07 -23.76 23.74
#